data_AF-A0ABD7S4M4-F1
#
_entry.id   AF-A0ABD7S4M4-F1
#
_cell.length_a   1.000
_cell.length_b   1.000
_cell.length_c   1.000
_cell.angle_alpha   90.00
_cell.angle_beta   90.00
_cell.angle_gamma   90.00
#
_symmetry.space_group_name_H-M   'P 1'
#
loop_
_entity.id
_entity.type
_entity.pdbx_description
1 polymer ?
#
loop_
_entity_poly.entity_id
_entity_poly.type
_entity_poly.pdbx_seq_one_letter_code
_entity_poly.pdbx_strand_id
1 'polypeptide(L)' 'MANSDVVRARIDGHIKDEASHVLAGMGLSVSDAIRMLLVRIAADKAIPFDINRAQSHSEIKKP' A
#
# COMPACT_ATOMS: atom_id res chain seq x y z
N MET A 1 -6.20 -2.89 28.32
CA MET A 1 -5.13 -3.34 27.40
C MET A 1 -5.44 -2.79 26.03
N ALA A 2 -4.54 -2.02 25.42
CA ALA A 2 -4.75 -1.55 24.05
C ALA A 2 -4.47 -2.72 23.09
N ASN A 3 -5.51 -3.24 22.44
CA ASN A 3 -5.42 -4.40 21.56
C ASN A 3 -4.92 -3.97 20.17
N SER A 4 -3.65 -3.57 20.10
CA SER A 4 -3.01 -3.07 18.87
C SER A 4 -2.08 -4.13 18.29
N ASP A 5 -2.40 -4.60 17.10
CA ASP A 5 -1.55 -5.51 16.32
C ASP A 5 -0.73 -4.73 15.27
N VAL A 6 0.41 -5.31 14.87
CA VAL A 6 1.34 -4.70 13.91
C VAL A 6 1.23 -5.38 12.55
N VAL A 7 1.03 -4.57 11.50
CA VAL A 7 1.08 -5.04 10.11
C VAL A 7 2.52 -4.90 9.58
N ARG A 8 3.08 -5.97 9.02
CA ARG A 8 4.40 -5.98 8.38
C ARG A 8 4.28 -6.53 6.96
N ALA A 9 4.79 -5.80 5.98
CA ALA A 9 4.83 -6.21 4.58
C ALA A 9 6.19 -5.86 3.96
N ARG A 10 6.70 -6.72 3.09
CA ARG A 10 7.89 -6.43 2.28
C ARG A 10 7.48 -5.59 1.08
N ILE A 11 8.24 -4.55 0.80
CA ILE A 11 8.04 -3.64 -0.33
C ILE A 11 9.40 -3.15 -0.82
N ASP A 12 9.49 -2.81 -2.10
CA ASP A 12 10.65 -2.11 -2.63
C ASP A 12 10.85 -0.75 -1.94
N GLY A 13 12.12 -0.39 -1.69
CA GLY A 13 12.46 0.84 -0.96
C GLY A 13 12.05 2.11 -1.70
N HIS A 14 12.23 2.15 -3.03
CA HIS A 14 11.85 3.30 -3.85
C HIS A 14 10.34 3.50 -3.83
N ILE A 15 9.56 2.42 -3.96
CA ILE A 15 8.10 2.48 -3.90
C ILE A 15 7.62 2.99 -2.53
N LYS A 16 8.25 2.54 -1.43
CA LYS A 16 7.93 3.03 -0.09
C LYS A 16 8.16 4.54 0.02
N ASP A 17 9.29 5.03 -0.47
CA ASP A 17 9.65 6.44 -0.37
C ASP A 17 8.72 7.31 -1.22
N GLU A 18 8.42 6.89 -2.44
CA GLU A 18 7.48 7.59 -3.33
C GLU A 18 6.07 7.64 -2.72
N ALA A 19 5.54 6.50 -2.26
CA ALA A 19 4.24 6.45 -1.61
C ALA A 19 4.18 7.32 -0.34
N SER A 20 5.27 7.37 0.43
CA SER A 20 5.35 8.20 1.63
C SER A 20 5.27 9.70 1.29
N HIS A 21 5.94 10.14 0.22
CA HIS A 21 5.87 11.54 -0.23
C HIS A 21 4.46 11.92 -0.71
N VAL A 22 3.82 11.06 -1.51
CA VAL A 22 2.46 11.30 -2.00
C VAL A 22 1.47 11.41 -0.84
N LEU A 23 1.51 10.48 0.10
CA LEU A 23 0.64 10.48 1.28
C LEU A 23 0.89 11.68 2.18
N ALA A 24 2.16 12.07 2.38
CA ALA A 24 2.50 13.26 3.16
C ALA A 24 1.92 14.54 2.53
N GLY A 25 1.91 14.64 1.19
CA GLY A 25 1.23 15.73 0.47
C GLY A 25 -0.28 15.78 0.71
N MET A 26 -0.89 14.65 1.11
CA MET A 26 -2.30 14.53 1.50
C MET A 26 -2.50 14.68 3.02
N GLY A 27 -1.45 14.91 3.81
CA GLY A 27 -1.50 14.97 5.27
C GLY A 27 -1.66 13.61 5.95
N LEU A 28 -1.31 12.51 5.27
CA LEU A 28 -1.47 11.14 5.76
C LEU A 28 -0.11 10.46 5.93
N SER A 29 0.01 9.60 6.95
CA SER A 29 1.12 8.65 7.03
C SER A 29 0.81 7.35 6.29
N VAL A 30 1.86 6.56 6.01
CA VAL A 30 1.70 5.19 5.47
C VAL A 30 0.84 4.34 6.41
N SER A 31 0.98 4.51 7.73
CA SER A 31 0.19 3.79 8.71
C SER A 31 -1.29 4.17 8.66
N ASP A 32 -1.62 5.43 8.40
CA ASP A 32 -3.01 5.88 8.23
C ASP A 32 -3.62 5.27 6.97
N ALA A 33 -2.88 5.30 5.85
CA ALA A 33 -3.32 4.70 4.60
C ALA A 33 -3.57 3.18 4.73
N ILE A 34 -2.65 2.44 5.34
CA ILE A 34 -2.81 0.99 5.58
C ILE A 34 -4.01 0.73 6.50
N ARG A 35 -4.19 1.52 7.56
CA ARG A 35 -5.33 1.37 8.47
C ARG A 35 -6.65 1.59 7.74
N MET A 36 -6.78 2.67 6.97
CA MET A 36 -7.98 2.98 6.19
C MET A 36 -8.29 1.88 5.16
N LEU A 37 -7.27 1.38 4.47
CA LEU A 37 -7.42 0.28 3.53
C LEU A 37 -7.98 -0.98 4.20
N LEU A 38 -7.39 -1.41 5.32
CA LEU A 38 -7.84 -2.61 6.03
C LEU A 38 -9.24 -2.46 6.61
N VAL A 39 -9.59 -1.28 7.14
CA VAL A 39 -10.94 -0.97 7.60
C VAL A 39 -11.94 -1.07 6.46
N ARG A 40 -11.61 -0.51 5.28
CA ARG A 40 -12.51 -0.56 4.12
C ARG A 40 -12.69 -1.97 3.59
N ILE A 41 -11.62 -2.76 3.48
CA ILE A 41 -11.70 -4.17 3.08
C ILE A 41 -12.59 -4.96 4.05
N ALA A 42 -12.43 -4.75 5.35
CA ALA A 42 -13.23 -5.43 6.37
C ALA A 42 -14.71 -5.07 6.28
N ALA A 43 -15.04 -3.80 5.97
CA ALA A 43 -16.40 -3.31 5.83
C ALA A 43 -17.07 -3.78 4.53
N ASP A 44 -16.39 -3.58 3.39
CA ASP A 44 -16.96 -3.80 2.06
C ASP A 44 -16.83 -5.24 1.56
N LYS A 45 -15.99 -6.05 2.19
CA LYS A 45 -15.60 -7.39 1.72
C LYS A 45 -15.00 -7.38 0.31
N ALA A 46 -14.41 -6.24 -0.09
CA ALA A 46 -13.82 -6.04 -1.40
C ALA A 46 -12.55 -5.17 -1.30
N ILE A 47 -11.63 -5.34 -2.24
CA ILE A 47 -10.45 -4.49 -2.39
C ILE A 47 -10.84 -3.29 -3.27
N PRO A 48 -10.49 -2.05 -2.89
CA PRO A 48 -10.94 -0.83 -3.57
C PRO A 48 -10.18 -0.50 -4.86
N PHE A 49 -9.47 -1.47 -5.45
CA PHE A 49 -8.73 -1.33 -6.70
C PHE A 49 -8.67 -2.67 -7.43
N ASP A 50 -8.43 -2.62 -8.74
CA ASP A 50 -8.31 -3.82 -9.57
C ASP A 50 -7.01 -4.58 -9.28
N ILE A 51 -7.14 -5.81 -8.81
CA ILE A 51 -6.02 -6.72 -8.49
C ILE A 51 -5.50 -7.47 -9.72
N ASN A 52 -6.23 -7.45 -10.84
CA ASN A 52 -5.88 -8.16 -12.07
C ASN A 52 -5.21 -7.25 -13.11
N ARG A 53 -4.76 -6.05 -12.71
CA ARG A 53 -4.00 -5.17 -13.61
C ARG A 53 -2.75 -5.93 -14.04
N ALA A 54 -2.76 -6.46 -15.26
CA ALA A 54 -1.69 -7.25 -15.84
C ALA A 54 -0.37 -6.54 -15.56
N GLN A 55 0.53 -7.21 -14.83
CA GLN A 55 1.85 -6.66 -14.59
C GLN A 55 2.57 -6.61 -15.93
N SER A 56 2.59 -5.43 -16.56
CA SER A 56 3.57 -5.12 -17.58
C SER A 56 4.94 -5.14 -16.88
N HIS A 57 5.54 -6.33 -16.81
CA HIS A 57 6.98 -6.46 -16.60
C HIS A 57 7.67 -5.78 -17.78
N SER A 58 7.77 -4.45 -17.73
CA SER A 58 8.57 -3.67 -18.66
C SER A 58 10.04 -3.88 -18.30
N GLU A 59 10.67 -4.72 -19.12
CA GLU A 59 12.09 -4.76 -19.49
C GLU A 59 13.14 -4.64 -18.37
N ILE A 60 13.67 -5.79 -17.95
CA ILE A 60 15.12 -5.88 -17.73
C ILE A 60 15.73 -6.43 -19.03
N LYS A 61 15.93 -5.55 -20.01
CA LYS A 61 16.96 -5.78 -21.03
C LYS A 61 18.28 -5.33 -20.41
N LYS A 62 19.16 -6.27 -20.09
CA LYS A 62 20.59 -5.99 -19.91
C LYS A 62 21.39 -6.86 -20.88
N PRO A 63 22.53 -6.34 -21.37
CA PRO A 63 23.21 -6.77 -22.60
C PRO A 63 23.79 -8.18 -22.51
#